data_AF-A0A553ZQ58-F1
#
_entry.id   AF-A0A553ZQ58-F1
#
_cell.length_a   1.000
_cell.length_b   1.000
_cell.length_c   1.000
_cell.angle_alpha   90.00
_cell.angle_beta   90.00
_cell.angle_gamma   90.00
#
_symmetry.space_group_name_H-M   'P 1'
#
loop_
_entity.id
_entity.type
_entity.pdbx_description
1 polymer ?
#
loop_
_entity_poly.entity_id
_entity_poly.type
_entity_poly.pdbx_seq_one_letter_code
_entity_poly.pdbx_strand_id
1 'polypeptide(L)'
;MRVVPRQRWQVDNGVAYLNPAAQGACRLPHPAVCPMVEHTDADRELEGVRRALAVRTRKAIDAGQFVPREAKDLDEEEVAEQHVVVQEGAERHIVRHSTGLWLAPTTVADLRCIALSQGERCATAVRAEDDPEGMWEEIDIPPVAGRHGQRVLAAGDTMWVYALGTSGFDALQRWVKQRCPVHWQNTAPDAVSAEWVHFNPLHHEAHILHRPPSDATVPLPRSGIDDRGPFGIVFEPPRTTCANERCRNGTVMTVEEGWLCYKCAPKARRREATHRAWQRNADIG
;
A
#
# COMPACT_ATOMS: atom_id res chain seq x y z
N MET A 1 5.89 -25.24 -26.81
CA MET A 1 5.54 -25.76 -25.48
C MET A 1 4.07 -25.42 -25.20
N ARG A 2 3.18 -26.43 -25.21
CA ARG A 2 1.74 -26.21 -24.93
C ARG A 2 1.56 -26.06 -23.42
N VAL A 3 1.22 -24.85 -22.98
CA VAL A 3 1.01 -24.53 -21.56
C VAL A 3 -0.42 -24.88 -21.17
N VAL A 4 -0.58 -25.67 -20.11
CA VAL A 4 -1.89 -26.08 -19.57
C VAL A 4 -2.67 -24.86 -19.03
N PRO A 5 -4.02 -24.89 -19.06
CA PRO A 5 -4.84 -23.71 -18.75
C PRO A 5 -4.62 -23.05 -17.38
N ARG A 6 -4.17 -23.82 -16.38
CA ARG A 6 -3.86 -23.33 -15.01
C ARG A 6 -2.50 -22.60 -14.90
N GLN A 7 -1.70 -22.59 -15.96
CA GLN A 7 -0.31 -22.11 -15.92
C GLN A 7 -0.02 -21.01 -16.94
N ARG A 8 -1.04 -20.29 -17.42
CA ARG A 8 -0.83 -19.16 -18.33
C ARG A 8 -0.34 -17.94 -17.55
N TRP A 9 0.95 -17.91 -17.25
CA TRP A 9 1.61 -16.78 -16.60
C TRP A 9 2.52 -16.04 -17.59
N GLN A 10 2.64 -14.72 -17.40
CA GLN A 10 3.64 -13.88 -18.05
C GLN A 10 4.39 -13.10 -16.96
N VAL A 11 5.72 -13.05 -17.02
CA VAL A 11 6.52 -12.28 -16.06
C VAL A 11 6.96 -10.97 -16.72
N ASP A 12 6.63 -9.83 -16.09
CA ASP A 12 7.08 -8.49 -16.48
C ASP A 12 7.59 -7.73 -15.25
N ASN A 13 8.74 -7.06 -15.37
CA ASN A 13 9.46 -6.39 -14.28
C ASN A 13 9.61 -7.22 -12.98
N GLY A 14 9.80 -8.54 -13.09
CA GLY A 14 9.93 -9.43 -11.94
C GLY A 14 8.61 -9.80 -11.24
N VAL A 15 7.47 -9.38 -11.80
CA VAL A 15 6.13 -9.71 -11.31
C VAL A 15 5.47 -10.69 -12.27
N ALA A 16 4.92 -11.79 -11.74
CA ALA A 16 4.18 -12.77 -12.53
C ALA A 16 2.69 -12.39 -12.62
N TYR A 17 2.20 -12.24 -13.83
CA TYR A 17 0.81 -11.96 -14.16
C TYR A 17 0.14 -13.21 -14.69
N LEU A 18 -1.08 -13.51 -14.24
CA LEU A 18 -1.94 -14.44 -14.96
C LEU A 18 -2.34 -13.77 -16.28
N ASN A 19 -2.31 -14.52 -17.39
CA ASN A 19 -2.59 -14.04 -18.74
C ASN A 19 -3.85 -13.15 -18.76
N PRO A 20 -3.85 -12.01 -19.47
CA PRO A 20 -4.90 -10.98 -19.43
C PRO A 20 -6.35 -11.43 -19.72
N ALA A 21 -6.59 -12.70 -20.03
CA ALA A 21 -7.92 -13.30 -20.09
C ALA A 21 -8.46 -13.82 -18.73
N ALA A 22 -7.63 -13.87 -17.68
CA ALA A 22 -8.04 -14.28 -16.34
C ALA A 22 -7.53 -13.24 -15.32
N GLN A 23 -8.46 -12.47 -14.77
CA GLN A 23 -8.16 -11.38 -13.84
C GLN A 23 -7.76 -11.95 -12.48
N GLY A 24 -6.47 -11.92 -12.17
CA GLY A 24 -5.92 -12.28 -10.87
C GLY A 24 -4.39 -12.20 -10.89
N ALA A 25 -3.81 -11.21 -10.20
CA ALA A 25 -2.38 -11.19 -9.97
C ALA A 25 -2.04 -12.26 -8.92
N CYS A 26 -1.11 -13.17 -9.24
CA CYS A 26 -0.60 -14.11 -8.24
C CYS A 26 0.73 -13.59 -7.72
N ARG A 27 0.76 -13.21 -6.44
CA ARG A 27 1.98 -12.78 -5.76
C ARG A 27 2.77 -14.02 -5.36
N LEU A 28 4.00 -14.15 -5.83
CA LEU A 28 4.94 -15.15 -5.34
C LEU A 28 5.72 -14.55 -4.16
N PRO A 29 5.74 -15.19 -2.98
CA PRO A 29 6.52 -14.70 -1.86
C PRO A 29 8.02 -14.76 -2.20
N HIS A 30 8.79 -13.74 -1.84
CA HIS A 30 10.23 -13.68 -2.13
C HIS A 30 10.98 -14.95 -1.70
N PRO A 31 10.77 -15.53 -0.49
CA PRO A 31 11.42 -16.78 -0.09
C PRO A 31 11.13 -17.96 -1.01
N ALA A 32 10.04 -17.97 -1.79
CA ALA A 32 9.75 -19.07 -2.73
C ALA A 32 10.57 -18.99 -4.02
N VAL A 33 11.17 -17.84 -4.34
CA VAL A 33 11.98 -17.64 -5.56
C VAL A 33 13.38 -17.11 -5.29
N CYS A 34 13.68 -16.74 -4.04
CA CYS A 34 14.96 -16.17 -3.64
C CYS A 34 16.11 -17.16 -3.87
N PRO A 35 17.18 -16.77 -4.59
CA PRO A 35 18.33 -17.65 -4.83
C PRO A 35 19.23 -17.83 -3.60
N MET A 36 19.03 -17.04 -2.54
CA MET A 36 19.79 -17.13 -1.28
C MET A 36 19.13 -18.08 -0.25
N VAL A 37 17.97 -18.64 -0.58
CA VAL A 37 17.25 -19.61 0.26
C VAL A 37 17.39 -20.99 -0.36
N GLU A 38 17.65 -22.01 0.46
CA GLU A 38 17.60 -23.40 0.03
C GLU A 38 16.14 -23.86 -0.07
N HIS A 39 15.74 -24.36 -1.24
CA HIS A 39 14.37 -24.80 -1.50
C HIS A 39 14.30 -26.33 -1.47
N THR A 40 14.21 -26.91 -0.27
CA THR A 40 14.19 -28.37 -0.07
C THR A 40 12.90 -29.03 -0.57
N ASP A 41 11.77 -28.31 -0.51
CA ASP A 41 10.44 -28.74 -0.98
C ASP A 41 9.97 -27.92 -2.20
N ALA A 42 10.86 -27.76 -3.17
CA ALA A 42 10.67 -26.89 -4.32
C ALA A 42 9.56 -27.36 -5.28
N ASP A 43 8.50 -26.55 -5.45
CA ASP A 43 7.58 -26.67 -6.59
C ASP A 43 8.37 -26.65 -7.91
N ARG A 44 8.28 -27.75 -8.68
CA ARG A 44 8.99 -27.92 -9.96
C ARG A 44 8.67 -26.83 -10.98
N GLU A 45 7.50 -26.21 -10.85
CA GLU A 45 7.04 -25.13 -11.72
C GLU A 45 7.86 -23.83 -11.56
N LEU A 46 8.44 -23.60 -10.37
CA LEU A 46 9.22 -22.40 -10.07
C LEU A 46 10.73 -22.60 -10.30
N GLU A 47 11.18 -23.81 -10.59
CA GLU A 47 12.61 -24.15 -10.75
C GLU A 47 13.28 -23.32 -11.85
N GLY A 48 12.61 -23.11 -12.98
CA GLY A 48 13.13 -22.28 -14.06
C GLY A 48 13.31 -20.81 -13.64
N VAL A 49 12.39 -20.30 -12.82
CA VAL A 49 12.43 -18.92 -12.29
C VAL A 49 13.54 -18.78 -11.26
N ARG A 50 13.63 -19.72 -10.31
CA ARG A 50 14.71 -19.78 -9.29
C ARG A 50 16.08 -19.80 -9.95
N ARG A 51 16.27 -20.66 -10.96
CA ARG A 51 17.54 -20.75 -11.70
C ARG A 51 17.87 -19.44 -12.44
N ALA A 52 16.90 -18.84 -13.12
CA ALA A 52 17.11 -17.59 -13.83
C ALA A 52 17.49 -16.44 -12.88
N LEU A 53 16.84 -16.36 -11.71
CA LEU A 53 17.15 -15.39 -10.67
C LEU A 53 18.54 -15.66 -10.07
N ALA A 54 18.89 -16.90 -9.75
CA ALA A 54 20.21 -17.27 -9.24
C ALA A 54 21.34 -16.82 -10.18
N VAL A 55 21.20 -17.07 -11.48
CA VAL A 55 22.19 -16.65 -12.48
C VAL A 55 22.29 -15.13 -12.58
N ARG A 56 21.16 -14.42 -12.58
CA ARG A 56 21.14 -12.95 -12.66
C ARG A 56 21.74 -12.30 -11.41
N THR A 57 21.35 -12.77 -10.24
CA THR A 57 21.89 -12.30 -8.96
C THR A 57 23.39 -12.55 -8.90
N ARG A 58 23.87 -13.74 -9.29
CA ARG A 58 25.31 -14.02 -9.35
C ARG A 58 26.04 -13.06 -10.30
N LYS A 59 25.53 -12.84 -11.52
CA LYS A 59 26.11 -11.88 -12.46
C LYS A 59 26.16 -10.46 -11.91
N ALA A 60 25.11 -10.03 -11.19
CA ALA A 60 25.09 -8.71 -10.57
C ALA A 60 26.11 -8.59 -9.42
N ILE A 61 26.34 -9.67 -8.66
CA ILE A 61 27.40 -9.75 -7.64
C ILE A 61 28.77 -9.66 -8.29
N ASP A 62 29.03 -10.49 -9.30
CA ASP A 62 30.33 -10.55 -9.98
C ASP A 62 30.66 -9.23 -10.69
N ALA A 63 29.65 -8.50 -11.17
CA ALA A 63 29.79 -7.18 -11.77
C ALA A 63 29.88 -6.03 -10.75
N GLY A 64 29.80 -6.31 -9.44
CA GLY A 64 29.79 -5.30 -8.37
C GLY A 64 28.53 -4.43 -8.35
N GLN A 65 27.50 -4.78 -9.11
CA GLN A 65 26.22 -4.05 -9.18
C GLN A 65 25.30 -4.39 -8.00
N PHE A 66 25.58 -5.50 -7.32
CA PHE A 66 24.87 -5.94 -6.13
C PHE A 66 25.89 -6.49 -5.13
N VAL A 67 26.08 -5.80 -4.00
CA VAL A 67 26.92 -6.29 -2.91
C VAL A 67 25.99 -6.89 -1.86
N PRO A 68 26.00 -8.23 -1.66
CA PRO A 68 25.21 -8.85 -0.60
C PRO A 68 25.64 -8.27 0.74
N ARG A 69 24.69 -7.73 1.50
CA ARG A 69 24.94 -7.36 2.89
C ARG A 69 25.24 -8.67 3.64
N GLU A 70 26.38 -8.73 4.31
CA GLU A 70 26.66 -9.85 5.22
C GLU A 70 25.48 -9.94 6.20
N ALA A 71 24.97 -11.15 6.37
CA ALA A 71 24.00 -11.43 7.41
C ALA A 71 24.74 -11.26 8.74
N LYS A 72 24.80 -10.01 9.21
CA LYS A 72 25.07 -9.75 10.61
C LYS A 72 23.90 -10.41 11.33
N ASP A 73 24.17 -11.37 12.19
CA ASP A 73 23.24 -11.71 13.25
C ASP A 73 22.93 -10.37 13.92
N LEU A 74 21.77 -9.81 13.63
CA LEU A 74 21.35 -8.58 14.27
C LEU A 74 21.25 -8.97 15.73
N ASP A 75 22.13 -8.41 16.56
CA ASP A 75 22.04 -8.53 18.00
C ASP A 75 20.60 -8.18 18.39
N GLU A 76 19.99 -8.90 19.32
CA GLU A 76 18.60 -8.67 19.74
C GLU A 76 18.34 -7.21 20.15
N GLU A 77 19.40 -6.46 20.49
CA GLU A 77 19.40 -5.00 20.73
C GLU A 77 19.20 -4.13 19.47
N GLU A 78 19.59 -4.57 18.27
CA GLU A 78 19.36 -3.82 17.01
C GLU A 78 17.90 -4.00 16.52
N VAL A 79 17.20 -5.00 17.07
CA VAL A 79 15.76 -5.28 16.90
C VAL A 79 14.94 -4.79 18.11
N ALA A 80 15.60 -4.48 19.23
CA ALA A 80 14.94 -3.86 20.37
C ALA A 80 14.39 -2.50 19.92
N GLU A 81 13.08 -2.36 20.08
CA GLU A 81 12.36 -1.11 19.87
C GLU A 81 13.19 0.04 20.45
N GLN A 82 13.40 1.11 19.66
CA GLN A 82 14.02 2.33 20.16
C GLN A 82 13.42 2.62 21.52
N HIS A 83 14.25 2.55 22.57
CA HIS A 83 13.86 2.54 23.97
C HIS A 83 12.95 3.73 24.28
N VAL A 84 11.65 3.58 24.06
CA VAL A 84 10.64 4.37 24.73
C VAL A 84 10.52 3.72 26.08
N VAL A 85 10.68 4.51 27.15
CA VAL A 85 10.36 4.04 28.50
C VAL A 85 8.85 3.84 28.55
N VAL A 86 8.39 2.67 28.11
CA VAL A 86 6.98 2.31 28.13
C VAL A 86 6.64 1.94 29.57
N GLN A 87 5.60 2.59 30.13
CA GLN A 87 5.01 2.08 31.35
C GLN A 87 4.32 0.76 31.01
N GLU A 88 4.80 -0.34 31.61
CA GLU A 88 4.20 -1.67 31.44
C GLU A 88 2.68 -1.60 31.64
N GLY A 89 1.92 -2.04 30.64
CA GLY A 89 0.46 -2.07 30.69
C GLY A 89 -0.26 -0.79 30.22
N ALA A 90 0.46 0.24 29.75
CA ALA A 90 -0.19 1.40 29.14
C ALA A 90 -0.85 1.03 27.80
N GLU A 91 -2.12 1.43 27.64
CA GLU A 91 -2.84 1.30 26.37
C GLU A 91 -2.20 2.23 25.32
N ARG A 92 -1.80 1.65 24.19
CA ARG A 92 -1.17 2.36 23.07
C ARG A 92 -2.01 2.16 21.83
N HIS A 93 -2.29 3.24 21.13
CA HIS A 93 -3.12 3.19 19.93
C HIS A 93 -2.27 3.10 18.67
N ILE A 94 -2.80 2.39 17.68
CA ILE A 94 -2.19 2.25 16.36
C ILE A 94 -2.76 3.36 15.47
N VAL A 95 -1.86 4.19 14.94
CA VAL A 95 -2.18 5.27 14.02
C VAL A 95 -1.74 4.88 12.61
N ARG A 96 -2.66 4.96 11.66
CA ARG A 96 -2.36 4.79 10.24
C ARG A 96 -2.13 6.15 9.62
N HIS A 97 -0.95 6.31 9.01
CA HIS A 97 -0.65 7.52 8.28
C HIS A 97 0.06 7.21 6.96
N SER A 98 -0.46 7.75 5.85
CA SER A 98 -0.04 7.35 4.49
C SER A 98 -0.17 5.83 4.28
N THR A 99 0.96 5.11 4.06
CA THR A 99 1.00 3.66 3.86
C THR A 99 1.54 2.87 5.07
N GLY A 100 1.90 3.55 6.16
CA GLY A 100 2.50 2.92 7.34
C GLY A 100 1.53 2.83 8.52
N LEU A 101 1.79 1.86 9.39
CA LEU A 101 1.14 1.73 10.70
C LEU A 101 2.17 2.03 11.78
N TRP A 102 1.78 2.86 12.73
CA TRP A 102 2.67 3.37 13.76
C TRP A 102 1.99 3.22 15.11
N LEU A 103 2.72 2.72 16.09
CA LEU A 103 2.30 2.61 17.46
C LEU A 103 2.63 3.91 18.19
N ALA A 104 1.60 4.61 18.65
CA ALA A 104 1.74 5.81 19.46
C ALA A 104 2.34 5.48 20.84
N PRO A 105 2.97 6.43 21.54
CA PRO A 105 3.44 6.22 22.92
C PRO A 105 2.31 6.03 23.94
N THR A 106 1.08 6.43 23.61
CA THR A 106 -0.11 6.34 24.47
C THR A 106 -1.38 6.30 23.59
N THR A 107 -2.56 6.48 24.16
CA THR A 107 -3.82 6.64 23.42
C THR A 107 -3.80 7.88 22.51
N VAL A 108 -4.64 7.90 21.47
CA VAL A 108 -4.79 9.05 20.56
C VAL A 108 -5.23 10.31 21.32
N ALA A 109 -6.09 10.16 22.33
CA ALA A 109 -6.59 11.27 23.14
C ALA A 109 -5.50 11.87 24.04
N ASP A 110 -4.62 11.02 24.59
CA ASP A 110 -3.57 11.44 25.52
C ASP A 110 -2.24 11.78 24.82
N LEU A 111 -2.19 11.71 23.49
CA LEU A 111 -0.97 11.95 22.72
C LEU A 111 -0.51 13.41 22.85
N ARG A 112 0.59 13.64 23.57
CA ARG A 112 1.11 14.99 23.86
C ARG A 112 2.16 15.46 22.88
N CYS A 113 2.18 16.77 22.66
CA CYS A 113 3.21 17.45 21.89
C CYS A 113 4.61 17.24 22.50
N ILE A 114 5.63 17.08 21.64
CA ILE A 114 7.04 16.95 22.08
C ILE A 114 7.77 18.28 22.19
N ALA A 115 7.17 19.39 21.76
CA ALA A 115 7.81 20.70 21.79
C ALA A 115 8.09 21.16 23.22
N LEU A 116 9.18 21.91 23.41
CA LEU A 116 9.48 22.58 24.66
C LEU A 116 8.61 23.83 24.81
N SER A 117 7.91 23.95 25.94
CA SER A 117 7.07 25.09 26.29
C SER A 117 7.30 25.45 27.76
N GLN A 118 7.73 26.68 28.02
CA GLN A 118 8.01 27.18 29.38
C GLN A 118 8.98 26.30 30.19
N GLY A 119 9.93 25.64 29.52
CA GLY A 119 10.97 24.81 30.18
C GLY A 119 10.58 23.35 30.38
N GLU A 120 9.36 22.95 30.05
CA GLU A 120 8.89 21.56 30.11
C GLU A 120 8.28 21.12 28.78
N ARG A 121 7.98 19.81 28.68
CA ARG A 121 7.25 19.27 27.52
C ARG A 121 5.86 19.89 27.46
N CYS A 122 5.47 20.34 26.27
CA CYS A 122 4.14 20.88 26.03
C CYS A 122 3.04 19.88 26.44
N ALA A 123 2.12 20.33 27.30
CA ALA A 123 0.99 19.53 27.77
C ALA A 123 -0.17 19.43 26.77
N THR A 124 -0.15 20.24 25.69
CA THR A 124 -1.21 20.26 24.67
C THR A 124 -1.20 18.98 23.84
N ALA A 125 -2.40 18.45 23.58
CA ALA A 125 -2.59 17.28 22.73
C ALA A 125 -2.14 17.54 21.28
N VAL A 126 -1.68 16.49 20.62
CA VAL A 126 -1.39 16.50 19.17
C VAL A 126 -2.69 16.54 18.38
N ARG A 127 -3.73 15.83 18.82
CA ARG A 127 -5.06 15.94 18.22
C ARG A 127 -5.66 17.31 18.50
N ALA A 128 -6.18 17.99 17.48
CA ALA A 128 -6.94 19.23 17.66
C ALA A 128 -8.30 18.91 18.28
N GLU A 129 -8.75 19.75 19.24
CA GLU A 129 -10.06 19.56 19.90
C GLU A 129 -11.22 19.84 18.94
N ASP A 130 -11.06 20.84 18.05
CA ASP A 130 -12.13 21.35 17.19
C ASP A 130 -12.23 20.67 15.81
N ASP A 131 -11.23 19.86 15.42
CA ASP A 131 -11.20 19.20 14.12
C ASP A 131 -10.64 17.76 14.23
N PRO A 132 -11.46 16.72 14.03
CA PRO A 132 -10.98 15.36 13.96
C PRO A 132 -10.22 15.16 12.63
N GLU A 133 -8.90 15.39 12.67
CA GLU A 133 -7.98 15.17 11.55
C GLU A 133 -7.82 13.69 11.15
N GLY A 134 -8.53 12.80 11.85
CA GLY A 134 -8.57 11.38 11.59
C GLY A 134 -9.84 10.77 12.11
N MET A 135 -10.03 9.50 11.76
CA MET A 135 -11.19 8.72 12.15
C MET A 135 -10.76 7.29 12.49
N TRP A 136 -11.53 6.65 13.35
CA TRP A 136 -11.34 5.24 13.66
C TRP A 136 -11.84 4.40 12.48
N GLU A 137 -10.99 3.51 11.99
CA GLU A 137 -11.27 2.59 10.90
C GLU A 137 -10.92 1.16 11.30
N GLU A 138 -11.77 0.22 10.89
CA GLU A 138 -11.47 -1.21 10.97
C GLU A 138 -10.69 -1.62 9.71
N ILE A 139 -9.53 -2.24 9.91
CA ILE A 139 -8.67 -2.74 8.84
C ILE A 139 -8.23 -4.18 9.10
N ASP A 140 -7.89 -4.91 8.04
CA ASP A 140 -7.26 -6.23 8.17
C ASP A 140 -5.88 -6.11 8.83
N ILE A 141 -5.56 -7.02 9.74
CA ILE A 141 -4.23 -7.08 10.34
C ILE A 141 -3.22 -7.45 9.23
N PRO A 142 -2.14 -6.66 9.02
CA PRO A 142 -1.17 -6.94 7.98
C PRO A 142 -0.52 -8.32 8.18
N PRO A 143 -0.36 -9.13 7.12
CA PRO A 143 0.30 -10.41 7.24
C PRO A 143 1.78 -10.20 7.53
N VAL A 144 2.26 -10.80 8.63
CA VAL A 144 3.70 -10.83 8.91
C VAL A 144 4.28 -12.12 8.34
N ALA A 145 5.39 -11.99 7.60
CA ALA A 145 6.15 -13.16 7.17
C ALA A 145 6.79 -13.78 8.41
N GLY A 146 6.25 -14.88 8.91
CA GLY A 146 6.89 -15.64 9.99
C GLY A 146 8.26 -16.17 9.54
N ARG A 147 9.11 -16.52 10.52
CA ARG A 147 10.35 -17.26 10.24
C ARG A 147 9.96 -18.59 9.57
N HIS A 148 10.57 -18.90 8.42
CA HIS A 148 10.39 -20.14 7.65
C HIS A 148 8.94 -20.51 7.29
N GLY A 149 8.31 -19.76 6.38
CA GLY A 149 7.13 -20.23 5.64
C GLY A 149 5.85 -20.43 6.48
N GLN A 150 5.91 -20.20 7.78
CA GLN A 150 4.73 -20.15 8.62
C GLN A 150 4.12 -18.75 8.51
N ARG A 151 2.89 -18.68 7.99
CA ARG A 151 2.01 -17.53 8.24
C ARG A 151 1.66 -17.59 9.72
N VAL A 152 2.24 -16.71 10.53
CA VAL A 152 1.95 -16.65 11.96
C VAL A 152 1.15 -15.39 12.23
N LEU A 153 0.01 -15.61 12.89
CA LEU A 153 -1.03 -14.71 13.38
C LEU A 153 -1.82 -13.93 12.32
N ALA A 154 -3.14 -14.14 12.36
CA ALA A 154 -4.18 -13.22 11.85
C ALA A 154 -4.31 -13.01 10.33
N ALA A 155 -4.14 -14.04 9.50
CA ALA A 155 -4.68 -13.98 8.13
C ALA A 155 -6.22 -14.02 8.16
N GLY A 156 -6.87 -12.86 8.29
CA GLY A 156 -8.33 -12.72 8.26
C GLY A 156 -8.97 -12.05 9.48
N ASP A 157 -8.17 -11.67 10.49
CA ASP A 157 -8.66 -10.88 11.62
C ASP A 157 -8.52 -9.38 11.35
N THR A 158 -9.41 -8.61 11.97
CA THR A 158 -9.46 -7.16 11.86
C THR A 158 -8.96 -6.47 13.14
N MET A 159 -8.51 -5.23 12.98
CA MET A 159 -8.14 -4.35 14.06
C MET A 159 -8.62 -2.92 13.80
N TRP A 160 -8.85 -2.18 14.88
CA TRP A 160 -9.19 -0.77 14.85
C TRP A 160 -7.94 0.09 14.90
N VAL A 161 -7.81 0.99 13.94
CA VAL A 161 -6.72 1.96 13.86
C VAL A 161 -7.28 3.37 13.74
N TYR A 162 -6.54 4.35 14.25
CA TYR A 162 -6.85 5.75 13.99
C TYR A 162 -6.22 6.16 12.67
N ALA A 163 -7.03 6.26 11.63
CA ALA A 163 -6.58 6.68 10.31
C ALA A 163 -6.57 8.20 10.23
N LEU A 164 -5.39 8.78 10.05
CA LEU A 164 -5.29 10.20 9.71
C LEU A 164 -5.89 10.40 8.32
N GLY A 165 -6.88 11.30 8.24
CA GLY A 165 -7.57 11.61 7.00
C GLY A 165 -6.64 12.30 6.01
N THR A 166 -7.09 12.44 4.76
CA THR A 166 -6.39 13.25 3.73
C THR A 166 -6.48 14.75 3.99
N SER A 167 -6.89 15.17 5.20
CA SER A 167 -7.00 16.54 5.67
C SER A 167 -5.62 17.18 5.77
N GLY A 168 -5.04 17.52 4.62
CA GLY A 168 -3.80 18.28 4.50
C GLY A 168 -2.53 17.48 4.78
N PHE A 169 -1.58 17.59 3.84
CA PHE A 169 -0.21 17.13 4.06
C PHE A 169 0.42 17.73 5.34
N ASP A 170 -0.01 18.94 5.73
CA ASP A 170 0.46 19.61 6.95
C ASP A 170 0.02 18.91 8.23
N ALA A 171 -1.23 18.45 8.32
CA ALA A 171 -1.69 17.70 9.50
C ALA A 171 -0.92 16.38 9.63
N LEU A 172 -0.72 15.68 8.52
CA LEU A 172 0.10 14.47 8.46
C LEU A 172 1.53 14.73 8.97
N GLN A 173 2.23 15.72 8.43
CA GLN A 173 3.59 16.03 8.85
C GLN A 173 3.67 16.44 10.33
N ARG A 174 2.66 17.17 10.80
CA ARG A 174 2.54 17.60 12.18
C ARG A 174 2.39 16.42 13.15
N TRP A 175 1.56 15.45 12.79
CA TRP A 175 1.39 14.21 13.54
C TRP A 175 2.67 13.37 13.56
N VAL A 176 3.32 13.20 12.41
CA VAL A 176 4.61 12.49 12.31
C VAL A 176 5.67 13.14 13.21
N LYS A 177 5.68 14.47 13.30
CA LYS A 177 6.57 15.23 14.19
C LYS A 177 6.04 15.39 15.62
N GLN A 178 4.89 14.80 15.94
CA GLN A 178 4.25 14.83 17.27
C GLN A 178 4.13 16.26 17.83
N ARG A 179 3.71 17.22 16.99
CA ARG A 179 3.52 18.63 17.37
C ARG A 179 2.03 18.95 17.51
N CYS A 180 1.65 19.78 18.49
CA CYS A 180 0.30 20.34 18.54
C CYS A 180 0.10 21.44 17.46
N PRO A 181 -1.14 21.85 17.15
CA PRO A 181 -1.39 22.88 16.13
C PRO A 181 -0.62 24.20 16.37
N VAL A 182 -0.49 24.60 17.65
CA VAL A 182 0.25 25.82 18.04
C VAL A 182 1.76 25.68 17.76
N HIS A 183 2.37 24.56 18.16
CA HIS A 183 3.81 24.34 18.01
C HIS A 183 4.21 23.85 16.62
N TRP A 184 3.26 23.55 15.73
CA TRP A 184 3.54 23.27 14.33
C TRP A 184 3.93 24.52 13.55
N GLN A 185 3.29 25.63 13.87
CA GLN A 185 3.53 26.93 13.22
C GLN A 185 4.71 27.68 13.83
N ASN A 186 5.34 27.13 14.88
CA ASN A 186 6.44 27.73 15.62
C ASN A 186 7.71 26.87 15.52
N THR A 187 8.88 27.50 15.60
CA THR A 187 10.21 26.85 15.55
C THR A 187 10.70 26.40 16.93
N ALA A 188 9.79 26.15 17.88
CA ALA A 188 10.14 25.71 19.22
C ALA A 188 10.95 24.38 19.17
N PRO A 189 12.04 24.26 19.94
CA PRO A 189 12.84 23.03 19.97
C PRO A 189 12.04 21.87 20.57
N ASP A 190 12.47 20.65 20.27
CA ASP A 190 11.92 19.43 20.87
C ASP A 190 12.45 19.24 22.29
N ALA A 191 11.56 18.96 23.24
CA ALA A 191 11.91 18.55 24.60
C ALA A 191 12.34 17.07 24.66
N VAL A 192 11.78 16.24 23.77
CA VAL A 192 12.09 14.82 23.60
C VAL A 192 12.05 14.45 22.11
N SER A 193 12.71 13.37 21.70
CA SER A 193 12.54 12.83 20.35
C SER A 193 11.10 12.36 20.11
N ALA A 194 10.65 12.36 18.86
CA ALA A 194 9.36 11.77 18.51
C ALA A 194 9.32 10.29 18.93
N GLU A 195 8.22 9.89 19.56
CA GLU A 195 8.10 8.61 20.30
C GLU A 195 7.34 7.55 19.50
N TRP A 196 7.23 7.74 18.19
CA TRP A 196 6.55 6.80 17.29
C TRP A 196 7.37 5.53 17.09
N VAL A 197 6.72 4.38 17.23
CA VAL A 197 7.31 3.07 16.92
C VAL A 197 6.63 2.50 15.69
N HIS A 198 7.38 1.92 14.74
CA HIS A 198 6.76 1.26 13.59
C HIS A 198 5.97 0.02 14.05
N PHE A 199 4.71 -0.10 13.69
CA PHE A 199 3.88 -1.21 14.15
C PHE A 199 4.30 -2.54 13.51
N ASN A 200 4.48 -3.58 14.34
CA ASN A 200 4.67 -4.96 13.92
C ASN A 200 3.62 -5.83 14.63
N PRO A 201 2.69 -6.47 13.89
CA PRO A 201 1.64 -7.29 14.49
C PRO A 201 2.13 -8.40 15.42
N LEU A 202 3.33 -8.97 15.18
CA LEU A 202 3.88 -10.04 16.02
C LEU A 202 4.44 -9.53 17.35
N HIS A 203 5.00 -8.31 17.35
CA HIS A 203 5.62 -7.75 18.55
C HIS A 203 4.62 -6.93 19.38
N HIS A 204 3.62 -6.36 18.72
CA HIS A 204 2.67 -5.42 19.33
C HIS A 204 1.26 -5.98 19.42
N GLU A 205 1.10 -7.31 19.49
CA GLU A 205 -0.19 -7.98 19.59
C GLU A 205 -1.04 -7.42 20.74
N ALA A 206 -0.41 -7.13 21.89
CA ALA A 206 -1.07 -6.56 23.07
C ALA A 206 -1.72 -5.18 22.83
N HIS A 207 -1.35 -4.48 21.76
CA HIS A 207 -1.88 -3.17 21.40
C HIS A 207 -2.90 -3.24 20.25
N ILE A 208 -3.24 -4.44 19.79
CA ILE A 208 -4.24 -4.65 18.75
C ILE A 208 -5.64 -4.46 19.37
N LEU A 209 -6.35 -3.44 18.89
CA LEU A 209 -7.71 -3.16 19.30
C LEU A 209 -8.70 -3.95 18.43
N HIS A 210 -9.31 -5.00 18.97
CA HIS A 210 -10.38 -5.75 18.29
C HIS A 210 -11.77 -5.10 18.39
N ARG A 211 -11.90 -4.03 19.18
CA ARG A 211 -13.13 -3.25 19.34
C ARG A 211 -12.80 -1.76 19.22
N PRO A 212 -13.74 -0.93 18.70
CA PRO A 212 -13.51 0.49 18.63
C PRO A 212 -13.41 1.08 20.05
N PRO A 213 -12.53 2.08 20.28
CA PRO A 213 -12.48 2.85 21.52
C PRO A 213 -13.81 3.52 21.86
N SER A 214 -14.05 3.80 23.14
CA SER A 214 -15.31 4.40 23.61
C SER A 214 -15.55 5.82 23.10
N ASP A 215 -14.50 6.53 22.69
CA ASP A 215 -14.55 7.87 22.09
C ASP A 215 -14.63 7.82 20.56
N ALA A 216 -14.71 6.62 19.96
CA ALA A 216 -14.77 6.48 18.52
C ALA A 216 -16.14 6.91 17.98
N THR A 217 -16.13 7.97 17.15
CA THR A 217 -17.23 8.22 16.21
C THR A 217 -17.16 7.17 15.12
N VAL A 218 -17.74 6.00 15.38
CA VAL A 218 -17.81 4.89 14.42
C VAL A 218 -18.79 5.30 13.31
N PRO A 219 -18.36 5.37 12.03
CA PRO A 219 -19.31 5.48 10.94
C PRO A 219 -20.23 4.27 10.98
N LEU A 220 -21.56 4.47 10.88
CA LEU A 220 -22.51 3.37 10.77
C LEU A 220 -22.03 2.36 9.71
N PRO A 221 -22.20 1.04 9.95
CA PRO A 221 -21.89 0.06 8.91
C PRO A 221 -22.68 0.45 7.66
N ARG A 222 -21.98 0.59 6.53
CA ARG A 222 -22.64 0.71 5.23
C ARG A 222 -23.46 -0.55 5.04
N SER A 223 -24.74 -0.50 5.39
CA SER A 223 -25.72 -1.53 5.09
C SER A 223 -25.87 -1.57 3.58
N GLY A 224 -25.11 -2.46 2.95
CA GLY A 224 -24.92 -2.55 1.51
C GLY A 224 -23.58 -3.18 1.22
N ILE A 225 -23.43 -4.45 1.62
CA ILE A 225 -22.33 -5.32 1.21
C ILE A 225 -22.49 -5.56 -0.30
N ASP A 226 -21.90 -4.70 -1.10
CA ASP A 226 -21.27 -5.13 -2.35
C ASP A 226 -19.80 -5.39 -2.01
N ASP A 227 -19.28 -6.57 -2.38
CA ASP A 227 -17.93 -7.12 -2.13
C ASP A 227 -16.74 -6.21 -2.54
N ARG A 228 -16.60 -5.05 -1.89
CA ARG A 228 -15.48 -4.12 -2.05
C ARG A 228 -15.10 -3.61 -0.67
N GLY A 229 -14.26 -4.39 -0.01
CA GLY A 229 -13.62 -4.00 1.25
C GLY A 229 -12.84 -2.68 1.15
N PRO A 230 -12.45 -2.10 2.29
CA PRO A 230 -11.84 -0.77 2.39
C PRO A 230 -10.46 -0.66 1.75
N PHE A 231 -9.86 -1.78 1.37
CA PHE A 231 -8.77 -1.86 0.39
C PHE A 231 -9.31 -2.08 -1.01
N GLY A 232 -10.19 -1.21 -1.47
CA GLY A 232 -10.33 -0.99 -2.89
C GLY A 232 -8.95 -0.61 -3.41
N ILE A 233 -8.22 -1.60 -3.94
CA ILE A 233 -7.30 -1.42 -5.06
C ILE A 233 -7.89 -0.25 -5.82
N VAL A 234 -7.16 0.87 -5.98
CA VAL A 234 -7.59 1.97 -6.83
C VAL A 234 -7.95 1.29 -8.15
N PHE A 235 -9.24 0.98 -8.34
CA PHE A 235 -9.73 0.44 -9.59
C PHE A 235 -9.33 1.53 -10.52
N GLU A 236 -8.45 1.21 -11.47
CA GLU A 236 -8.15 2.14 -12.55
C GLU A 236 -9.51 2.74 -12.95
N PRO A 237 -9.69 4.07 -12.83
CA PRO A 237 -10.99 4.67 -13.04
C PRO A 237 -11.54 4.14 -14.36
N PRO A 238 -12.82 3.72 -14.41
CA PRO A 238 -13.37 2.93 -15.49
C PRO A 238 -12.91 3.48 -16.84
N ARG A 239 -12.03 2.71 -17.49
CA ARG A 239 -11.36 3.17 -18.70
C ARG A 239 -12.34 3.04 -19.84
N THR A 240 -12.68 4.16 -20.47
CA THR A 240 -13.44 4.10 -21.71
C THR A 240 -12.51 3.65 -22.81
N THR A 241 -12.79 2.50 -23.40
CA THR A 241 -12.01 1.94 -24.51
C THR A 241 -12.39 2.58 -25.82
N CYS A 242 -11.42 2.70 -26.72
CA CYS A 242 -11.64 3.15 -28.10
C CYS A 242 -12.72 2.29 -28.76
N ALA A 243 -13.70 2.93 -29.41
CA ALA A 243 -14.81 2.26 -30.09
C ALA A 243 -14.40 1.39 -31.31
N ASN A 244 -13.12 1.42 -31.69
CA ASN A 244 -12.61 0.51 -32.71
C ASN A 244 -12.31 -0.86 -32.08
N GLU A 245 -13.06 -1.89 -32.48
CA GLU A 245 -12.98 -3.28 -31.99
C GLU A 245 -11.56 -3.88 -31.98
N ARG A 246 -10.67 -3.41 -32.86
CA ARG A 246 -9.27 -3.89 -32.94
C ARG A 246 -8.27 -3.00 -32.19
N CYS A 247 -8.72 -1.96 -31.50
CA CYS A 247 -7.88 -1.02 -30.78
C CYS A 247 -8.01 -1.23 -29.27
N ARG A 248 -6.88 -1.41 -28.59
CA ARG A 248 -6.83 -1.57 -27.12
C ARG A 248 -6.52 -0.27 -26.36
N ASN A 249 -6.50 0.86 -27.05
CA ASN A 249 -6.28 2.14 -26.37
C ASN A 249 -7.53 2.52 -25.58
N GLY A 250 -7.35 3.04 -24.37
CA GLY A 250 -8.43 3.56 -23.53
C GLY A 250 -8.00 4.84 -22.81
N THR A 251 -8.98 5.58 -22.31
CA THR A 251 -8.79 6.81 -21.54
C THR A 251 -9.50 6.70 -20.20
N VAL A 252 -8.95 7.38 -19.19
CA VAL A 252 -9.56 7.53 -17.86
C VAL A 252 -10.48 8.75 -17.79
N MET A 253 -10.48 9.59 -18.82
CA MET A 253 -11.38 10.74 -18.89
C MET A 253 -12.78 10.29 -19.31
N THR A 254 -13.81 10.96 -18.78
CA THR A 254 -15.18 10.84 -19.26
C THR A 254 -15.24 11.28 -20.72
N VAL A 255 -15.65 10.38 -21.61
CA VAL A 255 -15.77 10.63 -23.05
C VAL A 255 -17.12 10.14 -23.54
N GLU A 256 -17.57 10.70 -24.66
CA GLU A 256 -18.84 10.34 -25.29
C GLU A 256 -18.85 8.89 -25.81
N GLU A 257 -20.06 8.34 -25.94
CA GLU A 257 -20.27 7.03 -26.56
C GLU A 257 -19.76 7.03 -28.01
N GLY A 258 -19.01 6.00 -28.39
CA GLY A 258 -18.35 5.94 -29.70
C GLY A 258 -17.00 6.66 -29.78
N TRP A 259 -16.43 7.10 -28.66
CA TRP A 259 -15.12 7.74 -28.63
C TRP A 259 -14.02 6.92 -29.33
N LEU A 260 -13.24 7.60 -30.17
CA LEU A 260 -12.06 7.04 -30.82
C LEU A 260 -10.79 7.67 -30.26
N CYS A 261 -9.82 6.82 -29.90
CA CYS A 261 -8.52 7.29 -29.44
C CYS A 261 -7.77 8.11 -30.49
N TYR A 262 -6.72 8.82 -30.06
CA TYR A 262 -5.88 9.66 -30.91
C TYR A 262 -5.31 8.94 -32.16
N LYS A 263 -5.14 7.61 -32.12
CA LYS A 263 -4.70 6.81 -33.29
C LYS A 263 -5.83 6.43 -34.25
N CYS A 264 -7.04 6.26 -33.74
CA CYS A 264 -8.19 5.75 -34.52
C CYS A 264 -9.02 6.89 -35.10
N ALA A 265 -9.17 8.02 -34.39
CA ALA A 265 -9.95 9.16 -34.86
C ALA A 265 -9.48 9.71 -36.22
N PRO A 266 -8.17 9.90 -36.49
CA PRO A 266 -7.71 10.37 -37.80
C PRO A 266 -8.00 9.36 -38.93
N LYS A 267 -7.92 8.06 -38.65
CA LYS A 267 -8.17 7.00 -39.64
C LYS A 267 -9.66 6.91 -40.00
N ALA A 268 -10.54 7.04 -39.01
CA ALA A 268 -11.98 7.08 -39.23
C ALA A 268 -12.38 8.29 -40.09
N ARG A 269 -11.89 9.49 -39.75
CA ARG A 269 -12.12 10.71 -40.55
C ARG A 269 -11.67 10.56 -42.00
N ARG A 270 -10.51 9.93 -42.24
CA ARG A 270 -10.02 9.68 -43.60
C ARG A 270 -10.93 8.73 -44.38
N ARG A 271 -11.38 7.63 -43.77
CA ARG A 271 -12.30 6.68 -44.42
C ARG A 271 -13.63 7.33 -44.77
N GLU A 272 -14.17 8.13 -43.86
CA GLU A 272 -15.42 8.84 -44.09
C GLU A 272 -15.29 9.88 -45.20
N ALA A 273 -14.18 10.63 -45.24
CA ALA A 273 -13.89 11.55 -46.34
C ALA A 273 -13.80 10.83 -47.69
N THR A 274 -13.14 9.66 -47.75
CA THR A 274 -13.10 8.83 -48.95
C THR A 274 -14.50 8.32 -49.34
N HIS A 275 -15.29 7.85 -48.38
CA HIS A 275 -16.64 7.36 -48.63
C HIS A 275 -17.56 8.46 -49.18
N ARG A 276 -17.54 9.65 -48.57
CA ARG A 276 -18.28 10.82 -49.07
C ARG A 276 -17.83 11.23 -50.47
N ALA A 277 -16.53 11.12 -50.77
CA ALA A 277 -16.03 11.37 -52.12
C ALA A 277 -16.56 10.33 -53.13
N TRP A 278 -16.65 9.06 -52.75
CA TRP A 278 -17.23 8.01 -53.60
C TRP A 278 -18.73 8.21 -53.82
N GLN A 279 -19.50 8.56 -52.78
CA GLN A 279 -20.94 8.84 -52.91
C GLN A 279 -21.19 10.03 -53.84
N ARG A 280 -20.45 11.13 -53.67
CA ARG A 280 -20.55 12.29 -54.57
C ARG A 280 -20.21 11.96 -56.02
N ASN A 281 -19.28 11.04 -56.25
CA ASN A 281 -18.93 10.60 -57.60
C ASN A 281 -19.92 9.58 -58.18
N ALA A 282 -20.70 8.90 -57.33
CA ALA A 282 -21.75 7.97 -57.74
C ALA A 282 -23.06 8.68 -58.11
N ASP A 283 -23.35 9.83 -57.50
CA ASP A 283 -24.54 10.65 -57.80
C ASP A 283 -24.41 11.52 -59.07
N ILE A 284 -23.25 11.47 -59.77
CA ILE A 284 -22.96 12.25 -60.98
C ILE A 284 -22.93 11.35 -62.25
N GLY A 285 -23.24 10.05 -62.12
CA GLY A 285 -23.38 9.10 -63.23
C GLY A 285 -24.82 8.66 -63.44
#